data_AF-A0A521XC09-F1
#
_entry.id   AF-A0A521XC09-F1
#
_cell.length_a   1.000
_cell.length_b   1.000
_cell.length_c   1.000
_cell.angle_alpha   90.00
_cell.angle_beta   90.00
_cell.angle_gamma   90.00
#
_symmetry.space_group_name_H-M   'P 1'
#
loop_
_entity.id
_entity.type
_entity.pdbx_description
1 polymer ?
#
loop_
_entity_poly.entity_id
_entity_poly.type
_entity_poly.pdbx_seq_one_letter_code
_entity_poly.pdbx_strand_id
1 'polypeptide(L)'
;MKLALKIDVDTYRGTREGVPRLIEALQRHQAGASFLFSLGPDHTGRAITRAFRPGFMKKVSRTSVLEHYGIKTLLYGTLLPGPDIGKR
;
A
#
# COMPACT_ATOMS: atom_id res chain seq x y z
N MET A 1 30.15 -6.02 2.77
CA MET A 1 28.82 -6.08 2.11
C MET A 1 28.00 -4.87 2.58
N LYS A 2 27.37 -4.11 1.68
CA LYS A 2 26.49 -2.99 2.06
C LYS A 2 25.03 -3.43 1.86
N LEU A 3 24.18 -3.24 2.86
CA LEU A 3 22.76 -3.57 2.83
C LEU A 3 21.95 -2.27 2.93
N ALA A 4 20.80 -2.23 2.26
CA ALA A 4 19.88 -1.10 2.29
C ALA A 4 18.43 -1.58 2.26
N LEU A 5 17.54 -0.82 2.90
CA LEU A 5 16.10 -1.04 2.85
C LEU A 5 15.50 -0.14 1.76
N LYS A 6 14.89 -0.75 0.75
CA LYS A 6 14.09 -0.06 -0.28
C LYS A 6 12.62 -0.28 0.05
N ILE A 7 11.85 0.81 0.17
CA ILE A 7 10.43 0.76 0.52
C ILE A 7 9.64 1.42 -0.61
N ASP A 8 8.89 0.62 -1.36
CA ASP A 8 7.96 1.11 -2.37
C ASP A 8 6.62 1.49 -1.71
N VAL A 9 6.13 2.69 -2.00
CA VAL A 9 4.90 3.27 -1.43
C VAL A 9 3.91 3.51 -2.56
N ASP A 10 3.00 2.56 -2.74
CA ASP A 10 2.14 2.48 -3.93
C ASP A 10 0.69 2.92 -3.71
N THR A 11 0.32 3.30 -2.49
CA THR A 11 -1.08 3.58 -2.14
C THR A 11 -1.20 4.86 -1.33
N TYR A 12 -2.33 5.56 -1.46
CA TYR A 12 -2.63 6.77 -0.69
C TYR A 12 -2.61 6.49 0.82
N ARG A 13 -3.17 5.35 1.24
CA ARG A 13 -3.15 4.91 2.64
C ARG A 13 -1.72 4.57 3.10
N GLY A 14 -0.92 3.93 2.25
CA GLY A 14 0.49 3.67 2.51
C GLY A 14 1.26 4.96 2.79
N THR A 15 1.07 5.97 1.94
CA THR A 15 1.65 7.30 2.13
C THR A 15 1.17 7.99 3.41
N ARG A 16 -0.14 7.97 3.68
CA ARG A 16 -0.75 8.72 4.80
C ARG A 16 -0.57 8.07 6.18
N GLU A 17 -0.69 6.75 6.25
CA GLU A 17 -0.71 6.00 7.52
C GLU A 17 0.51 5.10 7.70
N GLY A 18 0.97 4.47 6.61
CA GLY A 18 2.06 3.48 6.65
C GLY A 18 3.43 4.12 6.83
N VAL A 19 3.74 5.14 6.03
CA VAL A 19 5.04 5.82 6.03
C VAL A 19 5.38 6.42 7.40
N PRO A 20 4.49 7.18 8.08
CA PRO A 20 4.81 7.73 9.40
C PRO A 20 5.21 6.64 10.42
N ARG A 21 4.45 5.54 10.49
CA ARG A 21 4.72 4.42 11.40
C ARG A 21 6.02 3.68 11.06
N LEU A 22 6.32 3.54 9.77
CA LEU A 22 7.58 2.92 9.33
C LEU A 22 8.78 3.80 9.67
N ILE A 23 8.66 5.12 9.52
CA ILE A 23 9.70 6.07 9.94
C ILE A 23 9.97 5.93 11.44
N GLU A 24 8.92 5.92 12.27
CA GLU A 24 9.07 5.73 13.73
C GLU A 24 9.77 4.41 14.08
N ALA A 25 9.46 3.31 13.38
CA ALA A 25 10.13 2.03 13.57
C ALA A 25 11.60 2.06 13.14
N LEU A 26 11.89 2.62 11.97
CA LEU A 26 13.26 2.75 11.45
C LEU A 26 14.13 3.61 12.38
N GLN A 27 13.61 4.72 12.89
CA GLN A 27 14.29 5.59 13.84
C GLN A 27 14.62 4.86 15.15
N ARG A 28 13.66 4.11 15.71
CA ARG A 28 13.88 3.31 16.93
C ARG A 28 15.00 2.28 16.77
N HIS A 29 15.19 1.75 15.57
CA HIS A 29 16.24 0.77 15.26
C HIS A 29 17.48 1.38 14.61
N GLN A 30 17.57 2.71 14.50
CA GLN A 30 18.67 3.42 13.85
C GLN A 30 18.96 2.89 12.43
N ALA A 31 17.91 2.50 11.71
CA ALA A 31 17.99 1.92 10.37
C ALA A 31 17.70 2.97 9.29
N GLY A 32 18.52 2.97 8.24
CA GLY A 32 18.27 3.77 7.04
C GLY A 32 17.40 3.05 6.01
N ALA A 33 16.53 3.79 5.34
CA ALA A 33 15.74 3.29 4.22
C ALA A 33 15.52 4.37 3.16
N SER A 34 15.34 3.95 1.90
CA SER A 34 14.93 4.81 0.79
C SER A 34 13.47 4.54 0.46
N PHE A 35 12.63 5.57 0.50
CA PHE A 35 11.21 5.49 0.15
C PHE A 35 11.02 5.93 -1.31
N LEU A 36 10.34 5.09 -2.10
CA LEU A 36 9.98 5.37 -3.48
C LEU A 36 8.46 5.50 -3.58
N PHE A 37 7.98 6.67 -4.00
CA PHE A 37 6.55 6.97 -4.05
C PHE A 37 6.01 6.84 -5.48
N SER A 38 4.94 6.07 -5.63
CA SER A 38 4.11 6.11 -6.83
C SER A 38 3.17 7.32 -6.73
N LEU A 39 3.31 8.29 -7.65
CA LEU A 39 2.51 9.52 -7.66
C LEU A 39 1.39 9.46 -8.70
N GLY A 40 0.31 10.20 -8.45
CA GLY A 40 -0.89 10.24 -9.28
C GLY A 40 -2.12 9.65 -8.58
N PRO A 41 -3.24 9.46 -9.31
CA PRO A 41 -4.46 8.92 -8.72
C PRO A 41 -4.26 7.48 -8.25
N ASP A 42 -4.61 7.21 -6.99
CA ASP A 42 -4.56 5.88 -6.41
C ASP A 42 -5.62 4.99 -7.06
N HIS A 43 -5.15 4.02 -7.84
CA HIS A 43 -5.98 3.06 -8.54
C HIS A 43 -5.86 1.64 -7.98
N THR A 44 -5.44 1.50 -6.72
CA THR A 44 -5.20 0.21 -6.07
C THR A 44 -6.42 -0.73 -6.14
N GLY A 45 -7.65 -0.21 -6.07
CA GLY A 45 -8.87 -1.00 -6.27
C GLY A 45 -8.98 -1.65 -7.65
N ARG A 46 -8.37 -1.10 -8.70
CA ARG A 46 -8.30 -1.75 -10.04
C ARG A 46 -7.31 -2.91 -10.09
N ALA A 47 -6.35 -2.96 -9.17
CA ALA A 47 -5.47 -4.12 -9.04
C ALA A 47 -6.15 -5.27 -8.27
N ILE A 48 -7.06 -4.93 -7.34
CA ILE A 48 -7.88 -5.91 -6.62
C ILE A 48 -8.85 -6.65 -7.54
N THR A 49 -9.38 -6.02 -8.60
CA THR A 49 -10.17 -6.76 -9.62
C THR A 49 -9.36 -7.86 -10.30
N ARG A 50 -8.02 -7.74 -10.37
CA ARG A 50 -7.11 -8.80 -10.83
C ARG A 50 -6.80 -9.83 -9.76
N ALA A 51 -6.90 -9.46 -8.48
CA ALA A 51 -6.83 -10.36 -7.33
C ALA A 51 -8.04 -11.32 -7.21
N PHE A 52 -9.11 -11.07 -7.98
CA PHE A 52 -10.25 -12.00 -8.13
C PHE A 52 -10.08 -13.01 -9.28
N ARG A 53 -8.92 -13.04 -9.98
CA ARG A 53 -8.62 -14.10 -10.97
C ARG A 53 -8.40 -15.46 -10.28
N PRO A 54 -8.86 -16.57 -10.88
CA PRO A 54 -8.71 -17.90 -10.29
C PRO A 54 -7.22 -18.23 -10.11
N GLY A 55 -6.79 -18.36 -8.85
CA GLY A 55 -5.40 -18.57 -8.44
C GLY A 55 -4.92 -17.62 -7.34
N PHE A 56 -5.45 -16.39 -7.28
CA PHE A 56 -5.08 -15.40 -6.26
C PHE A 56 -5.92 -15.51 -4.98
N MET A 57 -7.13 -16.09 -5.08
CA MET A 57 -7.98 -16.47 -3.93
C MET A 57 -7.27 -17.37 -2.91
N LYS A 58 -6.39 -18.28 -3.35
CA LYS A 58 -5.56 -19.13 -2.46
C LYS A 58 -4.52 -18.32 -1.66
N LYS A 59 -4.12 -17.15 -2.17
CA LYS A 59 -3.18 -16.23 -1.51
C LYS A 59 -3.90 -15.31 -0.52
N VAL A 60 -5.15 -14.95 -0.83
CA VAL A 60 -6.01 -14.11 0.01
C VAL A 60 -6.60 -14.87 1.19
N SER A 61 -6.86 -16.18 1.07
CA SER A 61 -7.43 -16.97 2.17
C SER A 61 -6.49 -17.19 3.37
N ARG A 62 -5.19 -16.89 3.25
CA ARG A 62 -4.21 -16.97 4.34
C ARG A 62 -3.95 -15.65 5.07
N THR A 63 -4.52 -14.55 4.58
CA THR A 63 -4.33 -13.23 5.16
C THR A 63 -5.70 -12.64 5.43
N SER A 64 -5.95 -12.11 6.63
CA SER A 64 -7.20 -11.40 6.95
C SER A 64 -7.27 -10.07 6.16
N VAL A 65 -7.44 -10.16 4.84
CA VAL A 65 -7.40 -9.02 3.90
C VAL A 65 -8.60 -8.11 4.12
N LEU A 66 -9.75 -8.68 4.51
CA LEU A 66 -10.96 -7.92 4.84
C LEU A 66 -10.78 -7.03 6.09
N GLU A 67 -10.10 -7.54 7.11
CA GLU A 67 -9.96 -6.87 8.40
C GLU A 67 -8.85 -5.80 8.38
N HIS A 68 -7.81 -5.97 7.55
CA HIS A 68 -6.68 -5.03 7.47
C HIS A 68 -6.84 -3.91 6.44
N TYR A 69 -7.55 -4.12 5.33
CA TYR A 69 -7.60 -3.14 4.23
C TYR A 69 -8.75 -2.12 4.37
N GLY A 70 -9.85 -2.50 5.02
CA GLY A 70 -11.08 -1.72 5.06
C GLY A 70 -11.76 -1.66 3.67
N ILE A 71 -13.06 -1.92 3.63
CA ILE A 71 -13.86 -1.98 2.39
C ILE A 71 -13.66 -0.74 1.52
N LYS A 72 -13.52 0.46 2.12
CA LYS A 72 -13.26 1.72 1.40
C LYS A 72 -12.02 1.68 0.50
N THR A 73 -10.91 1.14 0.98
CA THR A 73 -9.65 1.09 0.22
C THR A 73 -9.77 0.18 -1.00
N LEU A 74 -10.57 -0.89 -0.89
CA LEU A 74 -10.84 -1.80 -2.00
C LEU A 74 -11.68 -1.15 -3.12
N LEU A 75 -12.44 -0.10 -2.78
CA LEU A 75 -13.34 0.60 -3.70
C LEU A 75 -12.68 1.78 -4.44
N TYR A 76 -11.49 2.24 -4.02
CA TYR A 76 -10.76 3.32 -4.69
C TYR A 76 -10.30 2.90 -6.09
N GLY A 77 -10.77 3.60 -7.12
CA GLY A 77 -10.48 3.32 -8.52
C GLY A 77 -11.43 2.31 -9.19
N THR A 78 -12.40 1.75 -8.45
CA THR A 78 -13.48 0.91 -9.01
C THR A 78 -14.85 1.59 -8.87
N LEU A 79 -15.30 1.86 -7.64
CA LEU A 79 -16.58 2.51 -7.32
C LEU A 79 -16.43 3.90 -6.69
N LEU A 80 -15.22 4.26 -6.24
CA LEU A 80 -14.89 5.57 -5.69
C LEU A 80 -13.74 6.22 -6.49
N PRO A 81 -13.75 7.56 -6.68
CA PRO A 81 -12.62 8.24 -7.29
C PRO A 81 -11.35 7.98 -6.47
N GLY A 82 -10.27 7.61 -7.15
CA GLY A 82 -8.98 7.38 -6.53
C GLY A 82 -8.41 8.68 -5.97
N PRO A 83 -8.10 8.77 -4.66
CA PRO A 83 -7.45 9.95 -4.13
C PRO A 83 -6.08 10.15 -4.80
N ASP A 84 -5.76 11.39 -5.13
CA ASP A 84 -4.48 11.74 -5.74
C ASP A 84 -3.40 11.76 -4.65
N ILE A 85 -2.41 10.88 -4.80
CA ILE A 85 -1.31 10.71 -3.84
C ILE A 85 -0.41 11.96 -3.84
N GLY A 86 -0.32 12.69 -4.96
CA GLY A 86 0.53 13.86 -5.13
C GLY A 86 -0.15 15.21 -4.91
N LYS A 87 -1.49 15.29 -4.84
CA LYS A 87 -2.20 16.54 -4.50
C LYS A 87 -2.32 16.72 -2.98
N ARG A 88 -1.22 17.08 -2.34
CA ARG A 88 -1.20 17.82 -1.06
C ARG A 88 0.21 18.21 -0.67
#